data_AF-A0A944VXI1-F1
#
_entry.id   AF-A0A944VXI1-F1
#
_cell.length_a   1.000
_cell.length_b   1.000
_cell.length_c   1.000
_cell.angle_alpha   90.00
_cell.angle_beta   90.00
_cell.angle_gamma   90.00
#
_symmetry.space_group_name_H-M   'P 1'
#
loop_
_entity.id
_entity.type
_entity.pdbx_description
1 polymer ?
#
loop_
_entity_poly.entity_id
_entity_poly.type
_entity_poly.pdbx_seq_one_letter_code
_entity_poly.pdbx_strand_id
1 'polypeptide(L)'
;MFKGNFSATAIGSYPHEKVDDACNLILKTLPEIPCWPQLPERDMREEMLIQYTEGLPYLKIDPEKKSVYVEMPEDSTEELEEFYNKYMAEDASLFSISDSHALGFSNMIKLLKEKKPEGLRAIKGQIVGPITLAGSLKDPEQIAMLHNPTLFDVIVKLLAMKACWQLDQYSEFGLPRIIFLDEPYLSSYGSAFANLKKEQIVESLNEIFLAIHNRDSLSGIHCCGNTDWTMLMETGVDIINFDAFGYMDSMLMYRNEVRSFLERGGIIAWGIVPTTDSIKDITIGDLMDKMTSAVDRLVDSGIDQKLIITNSLITPSCGTGTMPLEDAKKAMTLTHELTVKLKDKYSIT
;
A
#
# COMPACT_ATOMS: atom_id res chain seq x y z
N MET A 1 18.46 -8.91 4.90
CA MET A 1 17.76 -7.78 4.26
C MET A 1 17.12 -8.27 2.98
N PHE A 2 15.83 -7.99 2.79
CA PHE A 2 15.08 -8.37 1.60
C PHE A 2 15.62 -7.64 0.36
N LYS A 3 15.54 -8.27 -0.81
CA LYS A 3 15.96 -7.68 -2.09
C LYS A 3 14.79 -7.69 -3.05
N GLY A 4 14.43 -6.53 -3.58
CA GLY A 4 13.37 -6.39 -4.57
C GLY A 4 13.67 -7.17 -5.84
N ASN A 5 14.87 -7.03 -6.42
CA ASN A 5 15.30 -7.76 -7.63
C ASN A 5 14.28 -7.67 -8.79
N PHE A 6 13.64 -6.52 -8.96
CA PHE A 6 12.53 -6.29 -9.89
C PHE A 6 11.34 -7.26 -9.77
N SER A 7 11.14 -7.89 -8.61
CA SER A 7 9.95 -8.72 -8.38
C SER A 7 8.69 -7.87 -8.49
N ALA A 8 7.62 -8.48 -9.01
CA ALA A 8 6.34 -7.81 -9.13
C ALA A 8 5.48 -7.96 -7.87
N THR A 9 4.76 -6.89 -7.51
CA THR A 9 3.61 -6.91 -6.61
C THR A 9 2.54 -5.90 -7.08
N ALA A 10 1.49 -5.64 -6.30
CA ALA A 10 0.43 -4.69 -6.64
C ALA A 10 -0.14 -3.94 -5.43
N ILE A 11 -0.90 -2.88 -5.70
CA ILE A 11 -1.42 -1.95 -4.68
C ILE A 11 -2.52 -2.59 -3.83
N GLY A 12 -3.48 -3.29 -4.44
CA GLY A 12 -4.45 -4.07 -3.67
C GLY A 12 -5.86 -4.09 -4.25
N SER A 13 -6.31 -3.05 -4.95
CA SER A 13 -7.69 -2.99 -5.46
C SER A 13 -7.87 -3.63 -6.85
N TYR A 14 -8.98 -4.36 -7.02
CA TYR A 14 -9.32 -5.09 -8.23
C TYR A 14 -10.82 -4.98 -8.57
N PRO A 15 -11.21 -4.95 -9.86
CA PRO A 15 -12.60 -4.73 -10.28
C PRO A 15 -13.42 -6.03 -10.33
N HIS A 16 -13.00 -7.06 -9.59
CA HIS A 16 -13.60 -8.39 -9.68
C HIS A 16 -14.77 -8.50 -8.70
N GLU A 17 -15.90 -9.03 -9.16
CA GLU A 17 -17.01 -9.41 -8.26
C GLU A 17 -16.73 -10.75 -7.57
N LYS A 18 -16.06 -11.68 -8.26
CA LYS A 18 -15.73 -13.01 -7.76
C LYS A 18 -14.33 -13.01 -7.16
N VAL A 19 -14.26 -13.28 -5.86
CA VAL A 19 -13.02 -13.33 -5.09
C VAL A 19 -12.01 -14.34 -5.64
N ASP A 20 -12.46 -15.53 -6.05
CA ASP A 20 -11.56 -16.57 -6.55
C ASP A 20 -10.90 -16.17 -7.87
N ASP A 21 -11.60 -15.44 -8.73
CA ASP A 21 -11.05 -14.97 -10.01
C ASP A 21 -9.91 -13.96 -9.75
N ALA A 22 -10.10 -13.03 -8.81
CA ALA A 22 -9.08 -12.07 -8.41
C ALA A 22 -7.85 -12.76 -7.79
N CYS A 23 -8.08 -13.67 -6.84
CA CYS A 23 -6.98 -14.41 -6.20
C CYS A 23 -6.19 -15.26 -7.22
N ASN A 24 -6.87 -15.92 -8.15
CA ASN A 24 -6.21 -16.72 -9.19
C ASN A 24 -5.41 -15.83 -10.16
N LEU A 25 -5.93 -14.66 -10.53
CA LEU A 25 -5.18 -13.69 -11.34
C LEU A 25 -3.90 -13.24 -10.63
N ILE A 26 -4.00 -12.91 -9.34
CA ILE A 26 -2.86 -12.47 -8.53
C ILE A 26 -1.81 -13.57 -8.46
N LEU A 27 -2.17 -14.79 -8.07
CA LEU A 27 -1.19 -15.89 -7.96
C LEU A 27 -0.53 -16.24 -9.31
N LYS A 28 -1.26 -16.04 -10.42
CA LYS A 28 -0.72 -16.24 -11.77
C LYS A 28 0.28 -15.15 -12.16
N THR A 29 0.02 -13.90 -11.82
CA THR A 29 0.77 -12.73 -12.33
C THR A 29 1.84 -12.24 -11.35
N LEU A 30 1.66 -12.49 -10.05
CA LEU A 30 2.56 -12.11 -8.96
C LEU A 30 3.06 -13.36 -8.20
N PRO A 31 3.82 -14.26 -8.86
CA PRO A 31 4.22 -15.53 -8.26
C PRO A 31 5.23 -15.39 -7.11
N GLU A 32 5.93 -14.26 -6.99
CA GLU A 32 6.96 -14.03 -5.97
C GLU A 32 6.48 -13.24 -4.76
N ILE A 33 5.65 -12.21 -4.98
CA ILE A 33 5.15 -11.30 -3.94
C ILE A 33 3.65 -11.06 -4.17
N PRO A 34 2.81 -12.09 -3.99
CA PRO A 34 1.37 -11.92 -4.08
C PRO A 34 0.87 -10.98 -2.97
N CYS A 35 -0.15 -10.19 -3.31
CA CYS A 35 -0.99 -9.49 -2.36
C CYS A 35 -2.35 -10.18 -2.22
N TRP A 36 -3.18 -9.76 -1.28
CA TRP A 36 -4.59 -10.14 -1.27
C TRP A 36 -5.44 -9.05 -1.98
N PRO A 37 -6.54 -9.42 -2.65
CA PRO A 37 -7.37 -8.45 -3.36
C PRO A 37 -8.35 -7.71 -2.44
N GLN A 38 -8.44 -6.40 -2.59
CA GLN A 38 -9.54 -5.56 -2.12
C GLN A 38 -10.56 -5.43 -3.26
N LEU A 39 -11.84 -5.71 -2.99
CA LEU A 39 -12.88 -5.85 -4.03
C LEU A 39 -14.02 -4.83 -3.87
N PRO A 40 -13.78 -3.52 -4.11
CA PRO A 40 -14.78 -2.47 -3.89
C PRO A 40 -16.06 -2.64 -4.74
N GLU A 41 -15.96 -3.25 -5.93
CA GLU A 41 -17.11 -3.54 -6.79
C GLU A 41 -17.98 -4.69 -6.24
N ARG A 42 -17.42 -5.56 -5.40
CA ARG A 42 -18.17 -6.64 -4.75
C ARG A 42 -19.03 -6.12 -3.60
N ASP A 43 -18.44 -5.28 -2.76
CA ASP A 43 -19.08 -4.74 -1.55
C ASP A 43 -18.41 -3.42 -1.16
N MET A 44 -19.20 -2.39 -0.82
CA MET A 44 -18.67 -1.09 -0.42
C MET A 44 -17.77 -1.16 0.82
N ARG A 45 -17.94 -2.18 1.66
CA ARG A 45 -17.10 -2.41 2.84
C ARG A 45 -15.68 -2.84 2.49
N GLU A 46 -15.45 -3.30 1.26
CA GLU A 46 -14.11 -3.59 0.74
C GLU A 46 -13.45 -2.39 0.05
N GLU A 47 -14.12 -1.23 0.02
CA GLU A 47 -13.50 0.02 -0.40
C GLU A 47 -12.43 0.44 0.62
N MET A 48 -11.31 0.97 0.11
CA MET A 48 -10.10 1.23 0.88
C MET A 48 -10.33 2.07 2.13
N LEU A 49 -11.24 3.05 2.11
CA LEU A 49 -11.52 3.92 3.26
C LEU A 49 -12.39 3.24 4.32
N ILE A 50 -13.24 2.29 3.93
CA ILE A 50 -14.20 1.64 4.84
C ILE A 50 -13.60 0.36 5.43
N GLN A 51 -12.83 -0.38 4.64
CA GLN A 51 -12.32 -1.71 4.97
C GLN A 51 -11.54 -1.80 6.28
N TYR A 52 -10.85 -0.72 6.67
CA TYR A 52 -10.01 -0.69 7.86
C TYR A 52 -10.68 -0.01 9.07
N THR A 53 -11.94 0.37 8.96
CA THR A 53 -12.68 1.12 10.00
C THR A 53 -13.35 0.22 11.05
N GLU A 54 -13.35 -1.11 10.87
CA GLU A 54 -13.87 -2.03 11.89
C GLU A 54 -13.12 -1.86 13.23
N GLY A 55 -13.86 -1.49 14.27
CA GLY A 55 -13.30 -1.22 15.60
C GLY A 55 -12.92 0.24 15.84
N LEU A 56 -13.18 1.15 14.89
CA LEU A 56 -13.05 2.59 15.12
C LEU A 56 -14.19 3.09 16.03
N PRO A 57 -13.89 3.71 17.18
CA PRO A 57 -14.89 4.35 18.04
C PRO A 57 -15.72 5.37 17.28
N TYR A 58 -17.00 5.46 17.63
CA TYR A 58 -17.94 6.46 17.09
C TYR A 58 -18.20 6.41 15.58
N LEU A 59 -17.73 5.38 14.89
CA LEU A 59 -17.99 5.18 13.47
C LEU A 59 -19.50 4.94 13.25
N LYS A 60 -20.07 5.70 12.33
CA LYS A 60 -21.43 5.51 11.81
C LYS A 60 -21.35 5.17 10.33
N ILE A 61 -22.09 4.14 9.94
CA ILE A 61 -22.28 3.76 8.54
C ILE A 61 -23.62 4.34 8.08
N ASP A 62 -23.61 5.05 6.95
CA ASP A 62 -24.81 5.50 6.24
C ASP A 62 -24.98 4.60 4.99
N PRO A 63 -25.82 3.54 5.07
CA PRO A 63 -25.99 2.62 3.96
C PRO A 63 -26.69 3.25 2.76
N GLU A 64 -27.51 4.29 2.97
CA GLU A 64 -28.23 4.97 1.88
C GLU A 64 -27.27 5.80 1.04
N LYS A 65 -26.35 6.53 1.69
CA LYS A 65 -25.31 7.32 1.02
C LYS A 65 -24.06 6.52 0.64
N LYS A 66 -24.00 5.24 1.04
CA LYS A 66 -22.81 4.38 0.91
C LYS A 66 -21.55 5.05 1.46
N SER A 67 -21.66 5.67 2.63
CA SER A 67 -20.59 6.43 3.26
C SER A 67 -20.43 6.09 4.72
N VAL A 68 -19.31 6.51 5.30
CA VAL A 68 -19.04 6.45 6.73
C VAL A 68 -18.69 7.83 7.26
N TYR A 69 -19.05 8.09 8.52
CA TYR A 69 -18.71 9.32 9.24
C TYR A 69 -18.44 8.99 10.71
N VAL A 70 -17.85 9.94 11.43
CA VAL A 70 -17.52 9.76 12.85
C VAL A 70 -18.27 10.81 13.65
N GLU A 71 -19.09 10.37 14.61
CA GLU A 71 -19.89 11.27 15.44
C GLU A 71 -19.56 11.05 16.92
N MET A 72 -18.59 11.82 17.41
CA MET A 72 -18.12 11.73 18.79
C MET A 72 -19.08 12.46 19.74
N PRO A 73 -19.69 11.78 20.73
CA PRO A 73 -20.58 12.41 21.70
C PRO A 73 -19.81 13.28 22.70
N GLU A 74 -20.53 14.16 23.41
CA GLU A 74 -19.95 14.99 24.48
C GLU A 74 -19.32 14.13 25.60
N ASP A 75 -20.00 13.05 26.01
CA ASP A 75 -19.42 12.01 26.87
C ASP A 75 -18.86 10.87 26.01
N SER A 76 -17.59 11.00 25.66
CA SER A 76 -16.83 10.08 24.80
C SER A 76 -15.83 9.24 25.58
N THR A 77 -16.03 9.08 26.89
CA THR A 77 -15.03 8.41 27.74
C THR A 77 -15.04 6.89 27.52
N GLU A 78 -16.23 6.28 27.45
CA GLU A 78 -16.38 4.81 27.47
C GLU A 78 -15.77 4.10 26.24
N GLU A 79 -16.14 4.48 25.02
CA GLU A 79 -15.60 3.81 23.81
C GLU A 79 -14.10 4.10 23.62
N LEU A 80 -13.63 5.28 24.01
CA LEU A 80 -12.19 5.61 23.96
C LEU A 80 -11.40 4.77 24.97
N GLU A 81 -11.88 4.66 26.22
CA GLU A 81 -11.26 3.79 27.22
C GLU A 81 -11.25 2.33 26.76
N GLU A 82 -12.35 1.83 26.20
CA GLU A 82 -12.40 0.46 25.65
C GLU A 82 -11.35 0.28 24.53
N PHE A 83 -11.27 1.23 23.60
CA PHE A 83 -10.30 1.19 22.51
C PHE A 83 -8.86 1.19 23.02
N TYR A 84 -8.51 2.12 23.90
CA TYR A 84 -7.14 2.22 24.44
C TYR A 84 -6.79 1.00 25.31
N ASN A 85 -7.74 0.45 26.06
CA ASN A 85 -7.53 -0.80 26.80
C ASN A 85 -7.23 -1.97 25.86
N LYS A 86 -7.95 -2.10 24.73
CA LYS A 86 -7.64 -3.12 23.70
C LYS A 86 -6.27 -2.88 23.07
N TYR A 87 -5.93 -1.63 22.75
CA TYR A 87 -4.64 -1.28 22.16
C TYR A 87 -3.47 -1.59 23.11
N MET A 88 -3.60 -1.25 24.39
CA MET A 88 -2.60 -1.54 25.43
C MET A 88 -2.44 -3.03 25.74
N ALA A 89 -3.38 -3.89 25.33
CA ALA A 89 -3.24 -5.33 25.44
C ALA A 89 -2.21 -5.91 24.44
N GLU A 90 -1.79 -5.11 23.44
CA GLU A 90 -0.85 -5.49 22.37
C GLU A 90 -1.29 -6.72 21.55
N ASP A 91 -2.57 -7.11 21.65
CA ASP A 91 -3.16 -8.23 20.93
C ASP A 91 -3.86 -7.74 19.66
N ALA A 92 -3.22 -7.98 18.51
CA ALA A 92 -3.76 -7.58 17.21
C ALA A 92 -5.03 -8.34 16.80
N SER A 93 -5.33 -9.48 17.42
CA SER A 93 -6.58 -10.21 17.14
C SER A 93 -7.83 -9.41 17.56
N LEU A 94 -7.69 -8.51 18.54
CA LEU A 94 -8.74 -7.58 18.96
C LEU A 94 -9.08 -6.52 17.90
N PHE A 95 -8.24 -6.40 16.87
CA PHE A 95 -8.36 -5.45 15.76
C PHE A 95 -8.48 -6.16 14.41
N SER A 96 -8.91 -7.42 14.38
CA SER A 96 -9.07 -8.18 13.14
C SER A 96 -9.95 -7.48 12.08
N ILE A 97 -9.73 -7.81 10.80
CA ILE A 97 -10.62 -7.42 9.71
C ILE A 97 -11.46 -8.63 9.36
N SER A 98 -12.78 -8.51 9.46
CA SER A 98 -13.68 -9.63 9.24
C SER A 98 -13.88 -9.93 7.75
N ASP A 99 -14.33 -11.13 7.41
CA ASP A 99 -14.70 -11.50 6.04
C ASP A 99 -15.80 -10.62 5.44
N SER A 100 -16.53 -9.87 6.27
CA SER A 100 -17.51 -8.91 5.79
C SER A 100 -16.88 -7.66 5.15
N HIS A 101 -15.64 -7.34 5.53
CA HIS A 101 -14.85 -6.20 5.02
C HIS A 101 -13.66 -6.64 4.17
N ALA A 102 -13.17 -7.88 4.30
CA ALA A 102 -11.99 -8.36 3.56
C ALA A 102 -12.10 -9.83 3.16
N LEU A 103 -13.14 -10.19 2.41
CA LEU A 103 -13.31 -11.56 1.90
C LEU A 103 -12.11 -12.02 1.05
N GLY A 104 -11.49 -11.09 0.30
CA GLY A 104 -10.28 -11.36 -0.45
C GLY A 104 -9.10 -11.80 0.40
N PHE A 105 -9.00 -11.32 1.64
CA PHE A 105 -7.91 -11.67 2.56
C PHE A 105 -7.97 -13.15 2.94
N SER A 106 -9.09 -13.61 3.50
CA SER A 106 -9.24 -14.99 3.96
C SER A 106 -9.18 -16.00 2.80
N ASN A 107 -9.75 -15.66 1.64
CA ASN A 107 -9.63 -16.48 0.44
C ASN A 107 -8.18 -16.59 -0.06
N MET A 108 -7.41 -15.49 -0.06
CA MET A 108 -6.01 -15.54 -0.47
C MET A 108 -5.17 -16.38 0.51
N ILE A 109 -5.35 -16.20 1.82
CA ILE A 109 -4.68 -17.00 2.86
C ILE A 109 -4.96 -18.50 2.64
N LYS A 110 -6.23 -18.86 2.44
CA LYS A 110 -6.64 -20.25 2.17
C LYS A 110 -5.95 -20.79 0.91
N LEU A 111 -5.98 -20.05 -0.20
CA LEU A 111 -5.38 -20.48 -1.46
C LEU A 111 -3.86 -20.63 -1.37
N LEU A 112 -3.15 -19.76 -0.65
CA LEU A 112 -1.72 -19.87 -0.42
C LEU A 112 -1.37 -21.15 0.36
N LYS A 113 -2.17 -21.52 1.38
CA LYS A 113 -1.99 -22.77 2.14
C LYS A 113 -2.24 -24.01 1.30
N GLU A 114 -3.27 -23.98 0.46
CA GLU A 114 -3.66 -25.10 -0.38
C GLU A 114 -2.67 -25.32 -1.53
N LYS A 115 -2.25 -24.25 -2.22
CA LYS A 115 -1.42 -24.34 -3.42
C LYS A 115 0.08 -24.37 -3.13
N LYS A 116 0.55 -23.75 -2.04
CA LYS A 116 1.97 -23.63 -1.65
C LYS A 116 2.90 -23.33 -2.84
N PRO A 117 2.71 -22.21 -3.55
CA PRO A 117 3.50 -21.92 -4.75
C PRO A 117 5.00 -21.84 -4.42
N GLU A 118 5.83 -22.52 -5.23
CA GLU A 118 7.27 -22.68 -4.96
C GLU A 118 8.08 -21.37 -5.14
N GLY A 119 7.55 -20.41 -5.90
CA GLY A 119 8.25 -19.16 -6.24
C GLY A 119 8.12 -18.03 -5.21
N LEU A 120 7.42 -18.26 -4.09
CA LEU A 120 7.16 -17.20 -3.11
C LEU A 120 8.44 -16.69 -2.44
N ARG A 121 8.59 -15.37 -2.40
CA ARG A 121 9.71 -14.68 -1.75
C ARG A 121 9.27 -13.71 -0.67
N ALA A 122 8.02 -13.25 -0.72
CA ALA A 122 7.36 -12.48 0.32
C ALA A 122 5.84 -12.57 0.16
N ILE A 123 5.10 -12.13 1.18
CA ILE A 123 3.65 -11.90 1.10
C ILE A 123 3.39 -10.44 1.45
N LYS A 124 2.56 -9.78 0.65
CA LYS A 124 2.23 -8.37 0.84
C LYS A 124 0.78 -8.20 1.29
N GLY A 125 0.58 -7.42 2.34
CA GLY A 125 -0.71 -6.86 2.73
C GLY A 125 -0.73 -5.34 2.54
N GLN A 126 -1.86 -4.74 2.84
CA GLN A 126 -2.04 -3.29 2.72
C GLN A 126 -3.04 -2.78 3.74
N ILE A 127 -2.92 -1.50 4.05
CA ILE A 127 -3.88 -0.70 4.80
C ILE A 127 -3.99 0.67 4.13
N VAL A 128 -5.11 1.36 4.34
CA VAL A 128 -5.14 2.82 4.11
C VAL A 128 -4.16 3.50 5.08
N GLY A 129 -3.51 4.56 4.65
CA GLY A 129 -2.67 5.36 5.55
C GLY A 129 -3.47 6.32 6.44
N PRO A 130 -2.88 6.74 7.58
CA PRO A 130 -3.55 7.57 8.58
C PRO A 130 -3.97 8.94 8.05
N ILE A 131 -3.19 9.56 7.16
CA ILE A 131 -3.50 10.91 6.65
C ILE A 131 -4.71 10.84 5.71
N THR A 132 -4.73 9.84 4.83
CA THR A 132 -5.85 9.60 3.91
C THR A 132 -7.12 9.22 4.64
N LEU A 133 -7.05 8.33 5.64
CA LEU A 133 -8.24 7.93 6.38
C LEU A 133 -8.79 9.11 7.19
N ALA A 134 -7.94 9.80 7.95
CA ALA A 134 -8.37 10.92 8.79
C ALA A 134 -8.79 12.17 7.98
N GLY A 135 -8.20 12.38 6.80
CA GLY A 135 -8.61 13.43 5.87
C GLY A 135 -9.94 13.15 5.18
N SER A 136 -10.29 11.87 5.02
CA SER A 136 -11.52 11.43 4.36
C SER A 136 -12.70 11.26 5.33
N LEU A 137 -12.45 10.78 6.55
CA LEU A 137 -13.47 10.67 7.59
C LEU A 137 -13.83 12.05 8.13
N LYS A 138 -15.13 12.32 8.23
CA LYS A 138 -15.68 13.61 8.66
C LYS A 138 -16.72 13.43 9.74
N ASP A 139 -16.95 14.50 10.50
CA ASP A 139 -18.09 14.64 11.39
C ASP A 139 -19.36 15.13 10.64
N PRO A 140 -20.52 15.18 11.31
CA PRO A 140 -21.74 15.74 10.71
C PRO A 140 -21.57 17.18 10.18
N GLU A 141 -20.68 17.96 10.79
CA GLU A 141 -20.31 19.33 10.41
C GLU A 141 -19.33 19.42 9.21
N GLN A 142 -18.96 18.28 8.63
CA GLN A 142 -18.03 18.15 7.49
C GLN A 142 -16.57 18.51 7.79
N ILE A 143 -16.17 18.50 9.07
CA ILE A 143 -14.80 18.69 9.51
C ILE A 143 -14.08 17.34 9.49
N ALA A 144 -12.90 17.29 8.86
CA ALA A 144 -12.10 16.08 8.77
C ALA A 144 -11.52 15.68 10.13
N MET A 145 -11.45 14.37 10.41
CA MET A 145 -10.86 13.81 11.64
C MET A 145 -9.40 14.19 11.85
N LEU A 146 -8.73 14.58 10.78
CA LEU A 146 -7.40 15.17 10.79
C LEU A 146 -7.25 16.38 11.72
N HIS A 147 -8.33 17.11 11.99
CA HIS A 147 -8.37 18.27 12.88
C HIS A 147 -8.75 17.94 14.33
N ASN A 148 -9.08 16.68 14.62
CA ASN A 148 -9.37 16.19 15.97
C ASN A 148 -8.18 15.34 16.46
N PRO A 149 -7.30 15.87 17.34
CA PRO A 149 -6.10 15.16 17.77
C PRO A 149 -6.37 13.79 18.41
N THR A 150 -7.46 13.66 19.16
CA THR A 150 -7.84 12.41 19.83
C THR A 150 -8.23 11.35 18.80
N LEU A 151 -9.12 11.68 17.86
CA LEU A 151 -9.57 10.72 16.85
C LEU A 151 -8.47 10.41 15.82
N PHE A 152 -7.60 11.38 15.54
CA PHE A 152 -6.42 11.13 14.71
C PHE A 152 -5.47 10.11 15.37
N ASP A 153 -5.19 10.23 16.68
CA ASP A 153 -4.40 9.27 17.43
C ASP A 153 -5.02 7.86 17.42
N VAL A 154 -6.34 7.78 17.63
CA VAL A 154 -7.10 6.52 17.55
C VAL A 154 -6.99 5.89 16.15
N ILE A 155 -7.09 6.69 15.07
CA ILE A 155 -6.92 6.20 13.69
C ILE A 155 -5.52 5.62 13.47
N VAL A 156 -4.47 6.32 13.92
CA VAL A 156 -3.08 5.85 13.79
C VAL A 156 -2.91 4.49 14.49
N LYS A 157 -3.41 4.38 15.73
CA LYS A 157 -3.32 3.15 16.53
C LYS A 157 -4.14 2.00 15.97
N LEU A 158 -5.35 2.29 15.48
CA LEU A 158 -6.20 1.30 14.82
C LEU A 158 -5.46 0.72 13.61
N LEU A 159 -4.94 1.58 12.73
CA LEU A 159 -4.24 1.17 11.52
C LEU A 159 -2.95 0.40 11.82
N ALA A 160 -2.20 0.82 12.85
CA ALA A 160 -1.06 0.05 13.35
C ALA A 160 -1.49 -1.38 13.71
N MET A 161 -2.55 -1.55 14.51
CA MET A 161 -3.01 -2.88 14.91
C MET A 161 -3.61 -3.69 13.75
N LYS A 162 -4.21 -3.05 12.74
CA LYS A 162 -4.69 -3.71 11.51
C LYS A 162 -3.54 -4.26 10.67
N ALA A 163 -2.46 -3.49 10.51
CA ALA A 163 -1.23 -3.95 9.87
C ALA A 163 -0.65 -5.14 10.62
N CYS A 164 -0.56 -5.02 11.94
CA CYS A 164 -0.08 -6.05 12.85
C CYS A 164 -0.87 -7.36 12.74
N TRP A 165 -2.20 -7.26 12.71
CA TRP A 165 -3.07 -8.42 12.57
C TRP A 165 -2.80 -9.18 11.25
N GLN A 166 -2.69 -8.46 10.13
CA GLN A 166 -2.34 -9.08 8.84
C GLN A 166 -0.99 -9.80 8.91
N LEU A 167 0.02 -9.17 9.51
CA LEU A 167 1.35 -9.76 9.68
C LEU A 167 1.32 -11.03 10.53
N ASP A 168 0.51 -11.06 11.58
CA ASP A 168 0.35 -12.22 12.45
C ASP A 168 -0.30 -13.39 11.68
N GLN A 169 -1.29 -13.12 10.82
CA GLN A 169 -1.85 -14.14 9.93
C GLN A 169 -0.83 -14.65 8.90
N TYR A 170 0.07 -13.78 8.41
CA TYR A 170 1.11 -14.20 7.47
C TYR A 170 2.28 -14.95 8.12
N SER A 171 2.40 -14.94 9.45
CA SER A 171 3.54 -15.54 10.17
C SER A 171 3.72 -17.03 9.87
N GLU A 172 2.62 -17.76 9.64
CA GLU A 172 2.62 -19.20 9.39
C GLU A 172 3.30 -19.60 8.08
N PHE A 173 3.48 -18.67 7.13
CA PHE A 173 4.14 -18.95 5.86
C PHE A 173 5.67 -18.95 5.97
N GLY A 174 6.24 -18.40 7.05
CA GLY A 174 7.70 -18.33 7.23
C GLY A 174 8.43 -17.51 6.15
N LEU A 175 7.73 -16.56 5.53
CA LEU A 175 8.25 -15.69 4.47
C LEU A 175 8.41 -14.25 4.98
N PRO A 176 9.26 -13.42 4.35
CA PRO A 176 9.22 -11.98 4.51
C PRO A 176 7.79 -11.44 4.28
N ARG A 177 7.37 -10.51 5.13
CA ARG A 177 6.03 -9.90 5.09
C ARG A 177 6.16 -8.40 4.87
N ILE A 178 5.24 -7.85 4.10
CA ILE A 178 5.25 -6.45 3.69
C ILE A 178 3.86 -5.86 3.95
N ILE A 179 3.76 -4.68 4.54
CA ILE A 179 2.50 -3.92 4.60
C ILE A 179 2.69 -2.57 3.91
N PHE A 180 1.86 -2.29 2.92
CA PHE A 180 1.79 -0.95 2.30
C PHE A 180 0.74 -0.09 3.00
N LEU A 181 1.09 1.17 3.24
CA LEU A 181 0.17 2.24 3.61
C LEU A 181 -0.20 3.01 2.34
N ASP A 182 -1.47 2.97 1.95
CA ASP A 182 -1.97 3.69 0.79
C ASP A 182 -2.36 5.12 1.18
N GLU A 183 -1.58 6.10 0.72
CA GLU A 183 -1.67 7.51 1.10
C GLU A 183 -1.91 8.48 -0.09
N PRO A 184 -3.01 8.33 -0.87
CA PRO A 184 -3.31 9.26 -1.96
C PRO A 184 -3.50 10.71 -1.48
N TYR A 185 -3.94 10.95 -0.24
CA TYR A 185 -4.15 12.31 0.28
C TYR A 185 -2.85 13.11 0.43
N LEU A 186 -1.70 12.43 0.56
CA LEU A 186 -0.38 13.09 0.59
C LEU A 186 -0.04 13.83 -0.71
N SER A 187 -0.70 13.51 -1.83
CA SER A 187 -0.56 14.30 -3.06
C SER A 187 -1.09 15.74 -2.93
N SER A 188 -1.96 15.99 -1.95
CA SER A 188 -2.50 17.31 -1.63
C SER A 188 -1.72 18.04 -0.53
N TYR A 189 -0.64 17.44 -0.02
CA TYR A 189 0.25 18.04 0.97
C TYR A 189 0.86 19.34 0.43
N GLY A 190 0.92 20.38 1.28
CA GLY A 190 1.38 21.72 0.89
C GLY A 190 0.35 22.58 0.15
N SER A 191 -0.85 22.06 -0.12
CA SER A 191 -1.98 22.87 -0.61
C SER A 191 -2.62 23.69 0.52
N ALA A 192 -3.30 24.78 0.17
CA ALA A 192 -4.04 25.61 1.14
C ALA A 192 -5.14 24.86 1.92
N PHE A 193 -5.50 23.65 1.47
CA PHE A 193 -6.55 22.82 2.05
C PHE A 193 -6.02 21.81 3.08
N ALA A 194 -4.71 21.57 3.15
CA ALA A 194 -4.09 20.61 4.05
C ALA A 194 -3.20 21.35 5.09
N ASN A 195 -3.80 21.79 6.20
CA ASN A 195 -3.11 22.47 7.31
C ASN A 195 -2.34 21.52 8.25
N LEU A 196 -1.78 20.44 7.72
CA LEU A 196 -0.95 19.52 8.50
C LEU A 196 0.50 19.97 8.55
N LYS A 197 1.10 19.88 9.73
CA LYS A 197 2.53 20.07 9.91
C LYS A 197 3.28 18.84 9.42
N LYS A 198 4.44 19.04 8.78
CA LYS A 198 5.34 17.97 8.32
C LYS A 198 5.62 16.97 9.45
N GLU A 199 5.87 17.49 10.64
CA GLU A 199 6.22 16.71 11.83
C GLU A 199 5.10 15.73 12.20
N GLN A 200 3.85 16.18 12.21
CA GLN A 200 2.70 15.33 12.53
C GLN A 200 2.50 14.20 11.52
N ILE A 201 2.76 14.45 10.23
CA ILE A 201 2.70 13.42 9.18
C ILE A 201 3.81 12.39 9.39
N VAL A 202 5.04 12.86 9.58
CA VAL A 202 6.20 11.98 9.76
C VAL A 202 6.06 11.14 11.03
N GLU A 203 5.62 11.72 12.14
CA GLU A 203 5.39 11.02 13.41
C GLU A 203 4.32 9.94 13.29
N SER A 204 3.16 10.27 12.71
CA SER A 204 2.05 9.31 12.55
C SER A 204 2.39 8.14 11.61
N LEU A 205 3.10 8.40 10.51
CA LEU A 205 3.60 7.34 9.63
C LEU A 205 4.63 6.46 10.34
N ASN A 206 5.59 7.07 11.04
CA ASN A 206 6.63 6.33 11.76
C ASN A 206 6.08 5.47 12.90
N GLU A 207 4.99 5.88 13.56
CA GLU A 207 4.34 5.05 14.58
C GLU A 207 3.87 3.71 13.99
N ILE A 208 3.24 3.74 12.80
CA ILE A 208 2.77 2.54 12.12
C ILE A 208 3.95 1.73 11.56
N PHE A 209 4.95 2.38 10.97
CA PHE A 209 6.15 1.70 10.48
C PHE A 209 6.88 0.97 11.61
N LEU A 210 7.03 1.60 12.77
CA LEU A 210 7.61 0.97 13.95
C LEU A 210 6.81 -0.25 14.41
N ALA A 211 5.48 -0.18 14.40
CA ALA A 211 4.63 -1.33 14.74
C ALA A 211 4.80 -2.51 13.76
N ILE A 212 5.01 -2.22 12.46
CA ILE A 212 5.33 -3.21 11.42
C ILE A 212 6.74 -3.80 11.66
N HIS A 213 7.73 -2.96 11.94
CA HIS A 213 9.12 -3.38 12.19
C HIS A 213 9.26 -4.25 13.44
N ASN A 214 8.49 -3.95 14.50
CA ASN A 214 8.44 -4.77 15.73
C ASN A 214 7.90 -6.19 15.48
N ARG A 215 7.35 -6.45 14.29
CA ARG A 215 6.95 -7.78 13.81
C ARG A 215 7.91 -8.33 12.75
N ASP A 216 9.17 -7.89 12.73
CA ASP A 216 10.21 -8.33 11.79
C ASP A 216 9.74 -8.29 10.32
N SER A 217 9.03 -7.23 9.96
CA SER A 217 8.36 -7.08 8.67
C SER A 217 8.72 -5.75 8.02
N LEU A 218 8.47 -5.64 6.71
CA LEU A 218 8.80 -4.44 5.93
C LEU A 218 7.60 -3.51 5.82
N SER A 219 7.86 -2.23 6.01
CA SER A 219 6.91 -1.16 5.80
C SER A 219 7.04 -0.59 4.38
N GLY A 220 5.92 -0.39 3.73
CA GLY A 220 5.85 0.32 2.46
C GLY A 220 4.83 1.45 2.50
N ILE A 221 4.99 2.41 1.60
CA ILE A 221 4.01 3.47 1.38
C ILE A 221 3.75 3.62 -0.11
N HIS A 222 2.49 3.85 -0.46
CA HIS A 222 2.05 4.10 -1.83
C HIS A 222 1.36 5.45 -1.93
N CYS A 223 1.71 6.24 -2.94
CA CYS A 223 1.00 7.48 -3.29
C CYS A 223 0.88 7.60 -4.82
N CYS A 224 -0.35 7.65 -5.34
CA CYS A 224 -0.61 7.73 -6.80
C CYS A 224 -0.26 9.11 -7.40
N GLY A 225 -0.17 10.17 -6.58
CA GLY A 225 0.15 11.54 -7.04
C GLY A 225 1.55 12.00 -6.63
N ASN A 226 1.97 13.16 -7.15
CA ASN A 226 3.22 13.78 -6.75
C ASN A 226 3.11 14.33 -5.32
N THR A 227 4.05 13.96 -4.45
CA THR A 227 4.16 14.46 -3.08
C THR A 227 5.61 14.86 -2.78
N ASP A 228 5.89 15.30 -1.56
CA ASP A 228 7.26 15.50 -1.08
C ASP A 228 7.92 14.14 -0.80
N TRP A 229 8.56 13.58 -1.83
CA TRP A 229 9.26 12.29 -1.72
C TRP A 229 10.44 12.36 -0.75
N THR A 230 11.05 13.53 -0.55
CA THR A 230 12.16 13.70 0.39
C THR A 230 11.69 13.52 1.82
N MET A 231 10.53 14.08 2.18
CA MET A 231 9.87 13.83 3.46
C MET A 231 9.66 12.33 3.71
N LEU A 232 9.17 11.59 2.72
CA LEU A 232 8.96 10.14 2.88
C LEU A 232 10.27 9.37 3.02
N MET A 233 11.32 9.74 2.29
CA MET A 233 12.64 9.10 2.40
C MET A 233 13.29 9.32 3.78
N GLU A 234 12.97 10.43 4.46
CA GLU A 234 13.38 10.76 5.83
C GLU A 234 12.64 9.95 6.91
N THR A 235 11.50 9.33 6.58
CA THR A 235 10.77 8.43 7.51
C THR A 235 11.50 7.09 7.67
N GLY A 236 11.00 6.25 8.58
CA GLY A 236 11.44 4.87 8.77
C GLY A 236 11.01 3.91 7.66
N VAL A 237 10.31 4.35 6.61
CA VAL A 237 9.80 3.47 5.56
C VAL A 237 10.90 2.65 4.88
N ASP A 238 10.59 1.40 4.53
CA ASP A 238 11.50 0.52 3.78
C ASP A 238 11.24 0.56 2.27
N ILE A 239 9.98 0.73 1.86
CA ILE A 239 9.58 0.66 0.45
C ILE A 239 8.74 1.89 0.07
N ILE A 240 9.20 2.66 -0.91
CA ILE A 240 8.43 3.77 -1.49
C ILE A 240 7.89 3.34 -2.84
N ASN A 241 6.56 3.39 -2.97
CA ASN A 241 5.86 3.14 -4.22
C ASN A 241 5.21 4.42 -4.74
N PHE A 242 5.47 4.73 -6.01
CA PHE A 242 4.96 5.92 -6.68
C PHE A 242 4.57 5.61 -8.12
N ASP A 243 3.75 6.47 -8.71
CA ASP A 243 3.43 6.40 -10.14
C ASP A 243 4.64 6.82 -10.99
N ALA A 244 5.49 5.86 -11.28
CA ALA A 244 6.62 5.99 -12.17
C ALA A 244 6.20 6.12 -13.65
N PHE A 245 4.98 5.73 -14.02
CA PHE A 245 4.50 5.95 -15.38
C PHE A 245 4.31 7.44 -15.66
N GLY A 246 3.61 8.15 -14.77
CA GLY A 246 3.36 9.58 -14.87
C GLY A 246 4.48 10.48 -14.34
N TYR A 247 5.16 10.07 -13.25
CA TYR A 247 6.00 10.96 -12.43
C TYR A 247 7.45 10.47 -12.25
N MET A 248 7.96 9.62 -13.16
CA MET A 248 9.36 9.16 -13.14
C MET A 248 10.34 10.33 -12.96
N ASP A 249 10.18 11.38 -13.78
CA ASP A 249 11.10 12.51 -13.79
C ASP A 249 11.13 13.26 -12.46
N SER A 250 9.97 13.39 -11.80
CA SER A 250 9.85 14.04 -10.50
C SER A 250 10.67 13.30 -9.43
N MET A 251 10.62 11.96 -9.40
CA MET A 251 11.43 11.17 -8.45
C MET A 251 12.92 11.27 -8.78
N LEU A 252 13.29 11.18 -10.06
CA LEU A 252 14.69 11.19 -10.50
C LEU A 252 15.38 12.56 -10.32
N MET A 253 14.64 13.63 -10.07
CA MET A 253 15.22 14.93 -9.67
C MET A 253 15.91 14.86 -8.30
N TYR A 254 15.41 14.04 -7.38
CA TYR A 254 15.92 13.84 -6.01
C TYR A 254 17.00 12.75 -5.93
N ARG A 255 17.94 12.76 -6.89
CA ARG A 255 18.94 11.69 -7.05
C ARG A 255 19.80 11.43 -5.80
N ASN A 256 20.09 12.47 -5.01
CA ASN A 256 20.95 12.32 -3.82
C ASN A 256 20.17 11.66 -2.67
N GLU A 257 18.91 12.02 -2.53
CA GLU A 257 17.96 11.47 -1.57
C GLU A 257 17.64 10.03 -1.95
N VAL A 258 17.39 9.76 -3.24
CA VAL A 258 17.25 8.41 -3.79
C VAL A 258 18.49 7.57 -3.50
N ARG A 259 19.70 8.08 -3.76
CA ARG A 259 20.95 7.36 -3.42
C ARG A 259 20.97 7.01 -1.94
N SER A 260 20.75 8.00 -1.07
CA SER A 260 20.81 7.82 0.38
C SER A 260 19.76 6.80 0.87
N PHE A 261 18.56 6.84 0.28
CA PHE A 261 17.47 5.89 0.54
C PHE A 261 17.86 4.46 0.15
N LEU A 262 18.42 4.26 -1.05
CA LEU A 262 18.86 2.95 -1.52
C LEU A 262 20.05 2.42 -0.68
N GLU A 263 21.01 3.28 -0.35
CA GLU A 263 22.20 2.92 0.45
C GLU A 263 21.85 2.51 1.88
N ARG A 264 20.78 3.08 2.47
CA ARG A 264 20.25 2.61 3.77
C ARG A 264 19.40 1.34 3.68
N GLY A 265 19.26 0.75 2.50
CA GLY A 265 18.49 -0.47 2.26
C GLY A 265 17.04 -0.25 1.81
N GLY A 266 16.63 1.00 1.57
CA GLY A 266 15.32 1.34 1.04
C GLY A 266 15.10 0.79 -0.37
N ILE A 267 13.85 0.48 -0.71
CA ILE A 267 13.43 -0.13 -1.97
C ILE A 267 12.48 0.81 -2.70
N ILE A 268 12.69 1.02 -4.00
CA ILE A 268 11.77 1.74 -4.85
C ILE A 268 10.87 0.73 -5.56
N ALA A 269 9.57 0.83 -5.32
CA ALA A 269 8.57 0.13 -6.11
C ALA A 269 8.12 1.05 -7.25
N TRP A 270 8.49 0.68 -8.48
CA TRP A 270 8.21 1.45 -9.67
C TRP A 270 6.80 1.12 -10.18
N GLY A 271 5.84 2.01 -9.89
CA GLY A 271 4.49 1.96 -10.44
C GLY A 271 4.49 2.37 -11.90
N ILE A 272 4.90 1.43 -12.77
CA ILE A 272 5.28 1.74 -14.15
C ILE A 272 4.25 1.25 -15.17
N VAL A 273 3.41 0.27 -14.82
CA VAL A 273 2.35 -0.20 -15.70
C VAL A 273 1.10 0.65 -15.47
N PRO A 274 0.64 1.42 -16.48
CA PRO A 274 -0.43 2.39 -16.27
C PRO A 274 -1.74 1.72 -15.90
N THR A 275 -2.48 2.35 -14.99
CA THR A 275 -3.84 1.97 -14.58
C THR A 275 -4.89 2.98 -15.06
N THR A 276 -4.58 3.67 -16.17
CA THR A 276 -5.44 4.62 -16.88
C THR A 276 -5.72 4.12 -18.30
N ASP A 277 -6.44 4.87 -19.12
CA ASP A 277 -6.70 4.52 -20.53
C ASP A 277 -5.43 4.25 -21.35
N SER A 278 -4.28 4.78 -20.93
CA SER A 278 -2.97 4.48 -21.54
C SER A 278 -2.64 2.98 -21.58
N ILE A 279 -3.27 2.16 -20.72
CA ILE A 279 -3.11 0.70 -20.74
C ILE A 279 -3.53 0.07 -22.06
N LYS A 280 -4.42 0.71 -22.84
CA LYS A 280 -4.94 0.18 -24.10
C LYS A 280 -3.88 0.15 -25.19
N ASP A 281 -3.00 1.14 -25.22
CA ASP A 281 -2.01 1.32 -26.27
C ASP A 281 -0.59 0.95 -25.84
N ILE A 282 -0.30 0.96 -24.53
CA ILE A 282 1.05 0.67 -24.02
C ILE A 282 1.50 -0.75 -24.38
N THR A 283 2.77 -0.88 -24.77
CA THR A 283 3.41 -2.16 -25.06
C THR A 283 4.45 -2.52 -24.01
N ILE A 284 4.83 -3.80 -23.96
CA ILE A 284 5.93 -4.26 -23.12
C ILE A 284 7.27 -3.61 -23.50
N GLY A 285 7.46 -3.23 -24.77
CA GLY A 285 8.65 -2.53 -25.25
C GLY A 285 8.78 -1.14 -24.63
N ASP A 286 7.68 -0.37 -24.65
CA ASP A 286 7.64 0.97 -24.07
C ASP A 286 7.97 0.95 -22.57
N LEU A 287 7.43 -0.03 -21.84
CA LEU A 287 7.68 -0.22 -20.42
C LEU A 287 9.14 -0.61 -20.14
N MET A 288 9.72 -1.50 -20.95
CA MET A 288 11.13 -1.90 -20.85
C MET A 288 12.07 -0.72 -21.11
N ASP A 289 11.79 0.08 -22.13
CA ASP A 289 12.60 1.26 -22.48
C ASP A 289 12.54 2.30 -21.35
N LYS A 290 11.34 2.55 -20.82
CA LYS A 290 11.15 3.49 -19.72
C LYS A 290 11.87 3.05 -18.44
N MET A 291 11.78 1.77 -18.07
CA MET A 291 12.51 1.24 -16.91
C MET A 291 14.02 1.23 -17.11
N THR A 292 14.49 0.81 -18.28
CA THR A 292 15.93 0.81 -18.60
C THR A 292 16.49 2.22 -18.54
N SER A 293 15.78 3.20 -19.12
CA SER A 293 16.18 4.60 -19.06
C SER A 293 16.24 5.14 -17.63
N ALA A 294 15.31 4.75 -16.75
CA ALA A 294 15.36 5.13 -15.34
C ALA A 294 16.60 4.57 -14.62
N VAL A 295 16.93 3.30 -14.86
CA VAL A 295 18.14 2.67 -14.33
C VAL A 295 19.38 3.38 -14.84
N ASP A 296 19.48 3.61 -16.15
CA ASP A 296 20.65 4.25 -16.77
C ASP A 296 20.86 5.66 -16.21
N ARG A 297 19.79 6.45 -16.02
CA ARG A 297 19.88 7.79 -15.41
C ARG A 297 20.37 7.77 -13.97
N LEU A 298 19.97 6.79 -13.18
CA LEU A 298 20.48 6.63 -11.82
C LEU A 298 21.95 6.18 -11.82
N VAL A 299 22.34 5.30 -12.75
CA VAL A 299 23.74 4.90 -12.94
C VAL A 299 24.61 6.08 -13.36
N ASP A 300 24.16 6.89 -14.32
CA ASP A 300 24.86 8.10 -14.78
C ASP A 300 25.01 9.14 -13.66
N SER A 301 24.08 9.14 -12.69
CA SER A 301 24.20 9.96 -11.49
C SER A 301 25.23 9.44 -10.48
N GLY A 302 25.77 8.23 -10.70
CA GLY A 302 26.81 7.55 -9.93
C GLY A 302 26.30 6.51 -8.93
N ILE A 303 25.05 6.07 -9.03
CA ILE A 303 24.51 5.00 -8.16
C ILE A 303 24.88 3.65 -8.78
N ASP A 304 25.37 2.72 -7.97
CA ASP A 304 25.72 1.37 -8.43
C ASP A 304 24.51 0.64 -9.04
N GLN A 305 24.69 0.07 -10.24
CA GLN A 305 23.61 -0.58 -10.97
C GLN A 305 23.02 -1.76 -10.18
N LYS A 306 23.88 -2.54 -9.50
CA LYS A 306 23.42 -3.67 -8.71
C LYS A 306 22.60 -3.21 -7.52
N LEU A 307 22.97 -2.11 -6.85
CA LEU A 307 22.17 -1.50 -5.79
C LEU A 307 20.77 -1.11 -6.30
N ILE A 308 20.67 -0.42 -7.44
CA ILE A 308 19.38 -0.03 -8.05
C ILE A 308 18.51 -1.27 -8.29
N ILE A 309 19.08 -2.30 -8.92
CA ILE A 309 18.37 -3.54 -9.27
C ILE A 309 17.91 -4.29 -8.01
N THR A 310 18.80 -4.49 -7.03
CA THR A 310 18.46 -5.24 -5.82
C THR A 310 17.43 -4.52 -4.96
N ASN A 311 17.30 -3.21 -5.13
CA ASN A 311 16.40 -2.36 -4.37
C ASN A 311 15.23 -1.86 -5.23
N SER A 312 14.84 -2.61 -6.26
CA SER A 312 13.70 -2.28 -7.12
C SER A 312 12.59 -3.34 -7.06
N LEU A 313 11.34 -2.90 -7.00
CA LEU A 313 10.13 -3.70 -7.22
C LEU A 313 9.34 -3.13 -8.40
N ILE A 314 8.52 -3.95 -9.05
CA ILE A 314 7.65 -3.53 -10.15
C ILE A 314 6.19 -3.60 -9.70
N THR A 315 5.41 -2.56 -9.98
CA THR A 315 3.97 -2.54 -9.72
C THR A 315 3.22 -1.88 -10.88
N PRO A 316 1.89 -2.06 -10.95
CA PRO A 316 1.04 -1.08 -11.61
C PRO A 316 1.18 0.31 -10.96
N SER A 317 0.83 1.37 -11.68
CA SER A 317 0.90 2.77 -11.20
C SER A 317 0.03 3.05 -9.98
N CYS A 318 -1.13 2.41 -9.87
CA CYS A 318 -2.08 2.55 -8.78
C CYS A 318 -2.90 1.24 -8.68
N GLY A 319 -3.96 1.19 -7.88
CA GLY A 319 -4.89 0.05 -7.87
C GLY A 319 -5.70 -0.07 -9.17
N THR A 320 -6.24 -1.25 -9.46
CA THR A 320 -7.03 -1.52 -10.68
C THR A 320 -8.55 -1.54 -10.43
N GLY A 321 -8.99 -1.25 -9.20
CA GLY A 321 -10.37 -1.42 -8.74
C GLY A 321 -11.45 -0.73 -9.58
N THR A 322 -11.14 0.41 -10.20
CA THR A 322 -12.08 1.21 -11.00
C THR A 322 -11.96 0.97 -12.51
N MET A 323 -11.05 0.10 -12.93
CA MET A 323 -10.80 -0.19 -14.34
C MET A 323 -11.79 -1.24 -14.88
N PRO A 324 -12.08 -1.24 -16.19
CA PRO A 324 -12.70 -2.40 -16.82
C PRO A 324 -11.89 -3.68 -16.57
N LEU A 325 -12.58 -4.80 -16.34
CA LEU A 325 -11.96 -6.08 -15.97
C LEU A 325 -10.85 -6.52 -16.93
N GLU A 326 -11.05 -6.34 -18.24
CA GLU A 326 -10.05 -6.71 -19.26
C GLU A 326 -8.80 -5.82 -19.20
N ASP A 327 -8.98 -4.52 -18.92
CA ASP A 327 -7.86 -3.59 -18.76
C ASP A 327 -7.07 -3.89 -17.48
N ALA A 328 -7.76 -4.25 -16.39
CA ALA A 328 -7.11 -4.70 -15.16
C ALA A 328 -6.30 -6.00 -15.36
N LYS A 329 -6.84 -6.98 -16.07
CA LYS A 329 -6.11 -8.21 -16.45
C LYS A 329 -4.89 -7.90 -17.32
N LYS A 330 -5.02 -6.96 -18.26
CA LYS A 330 -3.91 -6.51 -19.11
C LYS A 330 -2.81 -5.86 -18.27
N ALA A 331 -3.17 -4.97 -17.34
CA ALA A 331 -2.20 -4.34 -16.43
C ALA A 331 -1.42 -5.37 -15.59
N MET A 332 -2.12 -6.34 -15.00
CA MET A 332 -1.47 -7.40 -14.22
C MET A 332 -0.58 -8.30 -15.09
N THR A 333 -1.01 -8.62 -16.31
CA THR A 333 -0.22 -9.41 -17.26
C THR A 333 1.04 -8.68 -17.70
N LEU A 334 0.94 -7.40 -18.06
CA LEU A 334 2.10 -6.58 -18.44
C LEU A 334 3.06 -6.37 -17.27
N THR A 335 2.54 -6.26 -16.03
CA THR A 335 3.38 -6.19 -14.82
C THR A 335 4.22 -7.47 -14.68
N HIS A 336 3.58 -8.63 -14.88
CA HIS A 336 4.26 -9.93 -14.88
C HIS A 336 5.30 -10.05 -16.01
N GLU A 337 4.92 -9.72 -17.24
CA GLU A 337 5.84 -9.79 -18.38
C GLU A 337 7.05 -8.88 -18.20
N LEU A 338 6.84 -7.69 -17.63
CA LEU A 338 7.91 -6.73 -17.39
C LEU A 338 8.92 -7.24 -16.36
N THR A 339 8.46 -7.81 -15.24
CA THR A 339 9.39 -8.39 -14.26
C THR A 339 10.22 -9.52 -14.87
N VAL A 340 9.61 -10.41 -15.66
CA VAL A 340 10.33 -11.50 -16.34
C VAL A 340 11.40 -10.96 -17.27
N LYS A 341 11.07 -9.97 -18.11
CA LYS A 341 12.03 -9.39 -19.07
C LYS A 341 13.14 -8.58 -18.41
N LEU A 342 12.84 -7.85 -17.33
CA LEU A 342 13.86 -7.12 -16.58
C LEU A 342 14.84 -8.09 -15.91
N LYS A 343 14.32 -9.18 -15.33
CA LYS A 343 15.17 -10.21 -14.73
C LYS A 343 16.08 -10.89 -15.74
N ASP A 344 15.57 -11.22 -16.93
CA ASP A 344 16.38 -11.75 -18.03
C ASP A 344 17.47 -10.76 -18.47
N LYS A 345 17.08 -9.50 -18.76
CA LYS A 345 18.01 -8.43 -19.17
C LYS A 345 19.16 -8.23 -18.19
N TYR A 346 18.88 -8.30 -16.89
CA TYR A 346 19.87 -8.07 -15.83
C TYR A 346 20.42 -9.35 -15.20
N SER A 347 20.12 -10.52 -15.78
CA SER A 347 20.59 -11.85 -15.32
C SER A 347 20.29 -12.11 -13.83
N ILE A 348 19.09 -11.76 -13.39
CA ILE A 348 18.59 -11.97 -12.02
C ILE A 348 17.98 -13.37 -11.91
N THR A 349 18.57 -14.21 -11.05
CA THR A 349 18.07 -15.56 -10.73
C THR A 349 16.93 -15.56 -9.75
#